data_AF-A0AAN6IJL9-F1
#
_entry.id   AF-A0AAN6IJL9-F1
#
_cell.length_a   1.000
_cell.length_b   1.000
_cell.length_c   1.000
_cell.angle_alpha   90.00
_cell.angle_beta   90.00
_cell.angle_gamma   90.00
#
_symmetry.space_group_name_H-M   'P 1'
#
loop_
_entity.id
_entity.type
_entity.pdbx_description
1 polymer ?
#
loop_
_entity_poly.entity_id
_entity_poly.type
_entity_poly.pdbx_seq_one_letter_code
_entity_poly.pdbx_strand_id
1 'polypeptide(L)'
;MNRTSARWPYGASTIGVDYSIKYPYRFTKMSISPYGRDVVLGGRAGLAIIDLEFPLSPPRTISIDSMWKISKVAWCPSLQHHGWVGTA
;
A
#
# COMPACT_ATOMS: atom_id res chain seq x y z
N MET A 1 -22.21 10.43 16.75
CA MET A 1 -20.75 10.63 16.88
C MET A 1 -20.29 11.59 15.78
N ASN A 2 -19.83 12.79 16.15
CA ASN A 2 -19.38 13.83 15.21
C ASN A 2 -18.04 13.46 14.58
N ARG A 3 -18.00 13.25 13.26
CA ARG A 3 -16.75 13.12 12.49
C ARG A 3 -16.16 14.52 12.29
N THR A 4 -15.26 14.93 13.17
CA THR A 4 -14.43 16.12 12.95
C THR A 4 -13.57 15.85 11.71
N SER A 5 -13.70 16.70 10.69
CA SER A 5 -12.78 16.72 9.55
C SER A 5 -11.44 17.28 10.05
N ALA A 6 -10.65 16.44 10.71
CA ALA A 6 -9.30 16.80 11.11
C ALA A 6 -8.48 16.99 9.83
N ARG A 7 -8.10 18.25 9.56
CA ARG A 7 -7.05 18.57 8.61
C ARG A 7 -5.75 18.02 9.20
N TRP A 8 -5.33 16.84 8.75
CA TRP A 8 -4.11 16.20 9.25
C TRP A 8 -2.91 17.11 9.01
N PRO A 9 -2.08 17.40 10.04
CA PRO A 9 -0.81 18.08 9.83
C PRO A 9 0.05 17.30 8.84
N TYR A 10 0.75 17.98 7.93
CA TYR A 10 1.77 17.34 7.10
C TYR A 10 2.78 16.64 8.02
N GLY A 11 2.88 15.31 7.91
CA GLY A 11 3.78 14.50 8.74
C GLY A 11 3.19 14.00 10.07
N ALA A 12 1.88 14.10 10.30
CA ALA A 12 1.23 13.39 11.39
C ALA A 12 1.02 11.91 11.03
N SER A 13 1.37 11.00 11.94
CA SER A 13 1.15 9.56 11.80
C SER A 13 -0.35 9.25 11.74
N THR A 14 -0.76 8.35 10.84
CA THR A 14 -2.14 7.86 10.75
C THR A 14 -2.41 6.57 11.52
N ILE A 15 -1.46 6.11 12.34
CA ILE A 15 -1.64 4.90 13.15
C ILE A 15 -2.71 5.14 14.23
N GLY A 16 -3.67 4.21 14.33
CA GLY A 16 -4.79 4.30 15.28
C GLY A 16 -5.97 5.15 14.81
N VAL A 17 -5.98 5.54 13.53
CA VAL A 17 -7.00 6.39 12.92
C VAL A 17 -7.61 5.70 11.71
N ASP A 18 -8.93 5.76 11.58
CA ASP A 18 -9.61 5.31 10.37
C ASP A 18 -9.42 6.34 9.23
N TYR A 19 -8.84 5.89 8.11
CA TYR A 19 -8.62 6.74 6.94
C TYR A 19 -9.03 6.05 5.64
N SER A 20 -9.40 6.83 4.63
CA SER A 20 -9.83 6.33 3.31
C SER A 20 -9.19 7.13 2.20
N ILE A 21 -8.51 6.45 1.27
CA ILE A 21 -7.86 7.03 0.10
C ILE A 21 -8.48 6.47 -1.17
N LYS A 22 -8.73 7.33 -2.14
CA LYS A 22 -9.10 6.91 -3.49
C LYS A 22 -7.86 6.82 -4.35
N TYR A 23 -7.66 5.65 -4.95
CA TYR A 23 -6.58 5.44 -5.90
C TYR A 23 -7.14 5.45 -7.34
N PRO A 24 -6.47 6.06 -8.32
CA PRO A 24 -6.97 6.14 -9.69
C PRO A 24 -7.03 4.78 -10.40
N TYR A 25 -6.21 3.81 -9.99
CA TYR A 25 -6.14 2.48 -10.58
C TYR A 25 -6.90 1.44 -9.76
N ARG A 26 -7.39 0.40 -10.44
CA ARG A 26 -8.08 -0.73 -9.80
C ARG A 26 -7.06 -1.81 -9.38
N PHE A 27 -6.92 -2.01 -8.08
CA PHE A 27 -6.19 -3.14 -7.50
C PHE A 27 -7.13 -4.21 -7.00
N THR A 28 -6.67 -5.46 -6.95
CA THR A 28 -7.49 -6.63 -6.56
C THR A 28 -6.80 -7.63 -5.65
N LYS A 29 -5.53 -7.37 -5.34
CA LYS A 29 -4.71 -8.14 -4.41
C LYS A 29 -4.04 -7.17 -3.46
N MET A 30 -3.81 -7.64 -2.24
CA MET A 30 -3.22 -6.82 -1.17
C MET A 30 -2.41 -7.73 -0.25
N SER A 31 -1.31 -7.20 0.28
CA SER A 31 -0.54 -7.81 1.37
C SER A 31 0.11 -6.74 2.23
N ILE A 32 0.19 -6.98 3.54
CA ILE A 32 0.82 -6.08 4.51
C ILE A 32 2.27 -6.54 4.79
N SER A 33 3.18 -5.59 4.95
CA SER A 33 4.57 -5.89 5.27
C SER A 33 4.68 -6.54 6.65
N PRO A 34 5.70 -7.37 6.91
CA PRO A 34 5.88 -8.02 8.22
C PRO A 34 6.00 -7.05 9.40
N TYR A 35 6.33 -5.78 9.15
CA TYR A 35 6.42 -4.74 10.18
C TYR A 35 5.14 -3.91 10.33
N GLY A 36 4.09 -4.20 9.54
CA GLY A 36 2.79 -3.52 9.65
C GLY A 36 2.78 -2.06 9.18
N ARG A 37 3.84 -1.61 8.49
CA ARG A 37 3.98 -0.22 8.03
C ARG A 37 3.56 -0.01 6.59
N ASP A 38 3.78 -1.00 5.73
CA ASP A 38 3.57 -0.84 4.30
C ASP A 38 2.53 -1.84 3.81
N VAL A 39 1.71 -1.41 2.87
CA VAL A 39 0.77 -2.27 2.16
C VAL A 39 1.11 -2.26 0.69
N VAL A 40 1.23 -3.44 0.10
CA VAL A 40 1.33 -3.58 -1.36
C VAL A 40 -0.03 -3.94 -1.94
N LEU A 41 -0.42 -3.23 -3.00
CA LEU A 41 -1.59 -3.48 -3.81
C LEU A 41 -1.17 -4.04 -5.17
N GLY A 42 -1.83 -5.10 -5.64
CA GLY A 42 -1.57 -5.72 -6.93
C GLY A 42 -2.79 -5.69 -7.85
N GLY A 43 -2.57 -5.32 -9.11
CA GLY A 43 -3.62 -5.22 -10.12
C GLY A 43 -3.06 -5.19 -11.54
N ARG A 44 -3.92 -4.85 -12.51
CA ARG A 44 -3.52 -4.76 -13.92
C ARG A 44 -2.61 -3.55 -14.21
N ALA A 45 -2.65 -2.54 -13.35
CA ALA A 45 -1.75 -1.38 -13.40
C ALA A 45 -0.35 -1.67 -12.83
N GLY A 46 -0.09 -2.90 -12.36
CA GLY A 46 1.13 -3.27 -11.65
C GLY A 46 0.95 -3.25 -10.14
N LEU A 47 1.95 -2.76 -9.43
CA LEU A 47 2.00 -2.67 -7.97
C LEU A 47 1.89 -1.21 -7.50
N ALA A 48 1.25 -1.02 -6.35
CA ALA A 48 1.35 0.21 -5.58
C ALA A 48 1.72 -0.10 -4.14
N ILE A 49 2.70 0.59 -3.58
CA ILE A 49 3.13 0.49 -2.20
C ILE A 49 2.66 1.75 -1.48
N ILE A 50 1.93 1.56 -0.39
CA ILE A 50 1.35 2.61 0.46
C ILE A 50 1.99 2.52 1.84
N ASP A 51 2.57 3.63 2.30
CA ASP A 51 3.02 3.80 3.69
C ASP A 51 1.80 4.10 4.57
N LEU A 52 1.50 3.24 5.55
CA LEU A 52 0.38 3.39 6.48
C LEU A 52 0.59 4.45 7.55
N GLU A 53 1.83 4.90 7.75
CA GLU A 53 2.14 6.00 8.66
C GLU A 53 1.89 7.35 7.98
N PHE A 54 2.22 7.44 6.69
CA PHE A 54 2.08 8.65 5.88
C PHE A 54 1.38 8.38 4.55
N PRO A 55 0.08 8.02 4.57
CA PRO A 55 -0.60 7.47 3.40
C PRO A 55 -0.96 8.54 2.35
N LEU A 56 -0.79 9.82 2.69
CA LEU A 56 -0.87 10.96 1.78
C LEU A 56 0.45 11.26 1.05
N SER A 57 1.53 10.57 1.40
CA SER A 57 2.78 10.66 0.65
C SER A 57 2.54 10.19 -0.80
N PRO A 58 3.26 10.75 -1.79
CA PRO A 58 3.20 10.27 -3.16
C PRO A 58 3.40 8.75 -3.19
N PRO A 59 2.45 7.99 -3.75
CA PRO A 59 2.49 6.56 -3.63
C PRO A 59 3.53 5.97 -4.60
N ARG A 60 4.19 4.88 -4.18
CA ARG A 60 5.22 4.24 -5.00
C ARG A 60 4.56 3.21 -5.91
N THR A 61 4.52 3.49 -7.21
CA THR A 61 3.97 2.57 -8.21
C THR A 61 5.05 1.90 -9.03
N ILE A 62 4.94 0.59 -9.22
CA ILE A 62 5.82 -0.21 -10.06
C ILE A 62 4.98 -0.79 -11.18
N SER A 63 5.24 -0.38 -12.42
CA SER A 63 4.60 -0.98 -13.59
C SER A 63 5.17 -2.37 -13.83
N ILE A 64 4.29 -3.35 -13.99
CA ILE A 64 4.67 -4.70 -14.41
C ILE A 64 4.28 -4.86 -15.87
N ASP A 65 5.25 -5.12 -16.73
CA ASP A 65 5.02 -5.42 -18.14
C ASP A 65 4.65 -6.90 -18.30
N SER A 66 3.39 -7.21 -17.97
CA SER A 66 2.82 -8.53 -18.14
C SER A 66 1.42 -8.42 -18.70
N MET A 67 1.09 -9.32 -19.64
CA MET A 67 -0.27 -9.46 -20.16
C MET A 67 -1.25 -10.00 -19.11
N TRP A 68 -0.73 -10.61 -18.04
CA TRP A 68 -1.51 -11.29 -17.01
C TRP A 68 -1.75 -10.39 -15.80
N LYS A 69 -2.99 -10.45 -15.30
CA LYS A 69 -3.35 -9.79 -14.05
C LYS A 69 -2.67 -10.50 -12.89
N ILE A 70 -2.10 -9.72 -11.98
CA ILE A 70 -1.52 -10.23 -10.72
C ILE A 70 -2.56 -11.05 -9.96
N SER A 71 -2.22 -12.32 -9.73
CA SER A 71 -3.02 -13.29 -8.99
C SER A 71 -2.69 -13.28 -7.49
N LYS A 72 -1.44 -12.97 -7.12
CA LYS A 72 -0.99 -12.84 -5.73
C LYS A 72 0.11 -11.78 -5.58
N VAL A 73 0.12 -11.14 -4.42
CA VAL A 73 1.23 -10.28 -3.95
C VAL A 73 1.60 -10.72 -2.55
N ALA A 74 2.90 -10.83 -2.26
CA ALA A 74 3.39 -11.20 -0.94
C ALA A 74 4.74 -10.54 -0.65
N TRP A 75 4.92 -10.11 0.60
CA TRP A 75 6.21 -9.64 1.09
C TRP A 75 7.14 -10.81 1.39
N CYS A 76 8.45 -10.59 1.22
CA CYS A 76 9.44 -11.57 1.64
C CYS A 76 9.43 -11.68 3.18
N PRO A 77 9.36 -12.91 3.74
CA PRO A 77 9.34 -13.10 5.19
C PRO A 77 10.71 -12.91 5.85
N SER A 78 11.80 -12.87 5.07
CA SER A 78 13.15 -12.72 5.60
C SER A 78 13.39 -11.30 6.12
N LEU A 79 13.93 -11.19 7.34
CA LEU A 79 14.34 -9.90 7.92
C LEU A 79 15.43 -9.19 7.09
N GLN A 80 16.24 -9.93 6.33
CA GLN A 80 17.28 -9.35 5.46
C GLN A 80 16.71 -8.77 4.16
N HIS A 81 15.53 -9.23 3.75
CA HIS A 81 14.88 -8.86 2.48
C HIS A 81 13.46 -8.35 2.71
N HIS A 82 13.20 -7.76 3.87
CA HIS A 82 11.86 -7.36 4.29
C HIS A 82 11.19 -6.34 3.36
N GLY A 83 11.97 -5.62 2.55
CA GLY A 83 11.48 -4.68 1.54
C GLY A 83 11.11 -5.32 0.20
N TRP A 84 11.33 -6.63 0.04
CA TRP A 84 11.07 -7.33 -1.21
C TRP A 84 9.62 -7.76 -1.30
N VAL A 85 9.06 -7.62 -2.50
CA VAL A 85 7.72 -8.08 -2.84
C VAL A 85 7.81 -9.04 -4.02
N GLY A 86 7.19 -10.20 -3.86
CA GLY A 86 6.96 -11.16 -4.94
C GLY A 86 5.53 -11.06 -5.48
N THR A 87 5.40 -11.32 -6.78
CA THR A 87 4.11 -11.36 -7.48
C THR A 87 3.98 -12.65 -8.28
N ALA A 88 2.78 -13.21 -8.34
CA ALA A 88 2.41 -14.33 -9.20
C ALA A 88 1.06 -14.07 -9.86
#